data_AF-Q47124-F1
#
_entry.id   AF-Q47124-F1
#
_cell.length_a   1.000
_cell.length_b   1.000
_cell.length_c   1.000
_cell.angle_alpha   90.00
_cell.angle_beta   90.00
_cell.angle_gamma   90.00
#
_symmetry.space_group_name_H-M   'P 1'
#
loop_
_entity.id
_entity.type
_entity.pdbx_description
1 polymer ?
#
loop_
_entity_poly.entity_id
_entity_poly.type
_entity_poly.pdbx_seq_one_letter_code
_entity_poly.pdbx_strand_id
1 'polypeptide(L)'
;VDPTIDILQANGSALPTAVDLTYLPGAKTFENYSVLTQIYTNDPSKGLDVRLVDTPKLTNILQPTSTIPLTVSWAGKTLSTSAQKIAVGDLGFGSTGTAGVSNSKELVIGATTSGTAPSAGKYQGVVSIVMTQSTDTAAPVP
;
A
#
# COMPACT_ATOMS: atom_id res chain seq x y z
N VAL A 1 -2.43 -22.68 16.01
CA VAL A 1 -1.50 -21.66 15.50
C VAL A 1 -2.36 -20.53 15.02
N ASP A 2 -2.17 -19.33 15.57
CA ASP A 2 -2.97 -18.18 15.17
C ASP A 2 -2.60 -17.73 13.76
N PRO A 3 -3.55 -17.23 12.96
CA PRO A 3 -3.25 -16.75 11.63
C PRO A 3 -2.29 -15.54 11.69
N THR A 4 -1.18 -15.60 10.96
CA THR A 4 -0.16 -14.55 10.90
C THR A 4 -0.02 -14.07 9.48
N ILE A 5 -0.02 -12.76 9.28
CA ILE A 5 0.22 -12.13 7.99
C ILE A 5 1.40 -11.17 8.11
N ASP A 6 2.28 -11.20 7.12
CA ASP A 6 3.33 -10.23 6.93
C ASP A 6 3.38 -9.76 5.46
N ILE A 7 3.89 -8.55 5.25
CA ILE A 7 4.11 -7.96 3.93
C ILE A 7 5.58 -7.57 3.81
N LEU A 8 6.25 -8.18 2.84
CA LEU A 8 7.64 -7.90 2.52
C LEU A 8 7.74 -7.36 1.10
N GLN A 9 8.85 -6.72 0.79
CA GLN A 9 9.23 -6.49 -0.60
C GLN A 9 9.42 -7.84 -1.31
N ALA A 10 9.26 -7.86 -2.63
CA ALA A 10 9.42 -9.08 -3.42
C ALA A 10 10.84 -9.68 -3.37
N ASN A 11 11.82 -8.94 -2.85
CA ASN A 11 13.18 -9.42 -2.57
C ASN A 11 13.33 -10.01 -1.14
N GLY A 12 12.26 -10.11 -0.37
CA GLY A 12 12.25 -10.59 1.02
C GLY A 12 12.66 -9.56 2.08
N SER A 13 13.01 -8.32 1.69
CA SER A 13 13.32 -7.26 2.64
C SER A 13 12.05 -6.65 3.25
N ALA A 14 12.16 -6.08 4.44
CA ALA A 14 11.08 -5.30 5.04
C ALA A 14 10.69 -4.10 4.16
N LEU A 15 9.43 -3.66 4.25
CA LEU A 15 9.01 -2.41 3.62
C LEU A 15 9.86 -1.23 4.13
N PRO A 16 10.20 -0.26 3.28
CA PRO A 16 10.97 0.90 3.71
C PRO A 16 10.16 1.72 4.72
N THR A 17 10.85 2.19 5.76
CA THR A 17 10.23 3.01 6.82
C THR A 17 10.08 4.48 6.40
N ALA A 18 10.74 4.90 5.32
CA ALA A 18 10.67 6.25 4.77
C ALA A 18 10.74 6.19 3.24
N VAL A 19 9.98 7.08 2.60
CA VAL A 19 9.90 7.22 1.14
C VAL A 19 9.99 8.69 0.78
N ASP A 20 10.92 9.04 -0.09
CA ASP A 20 11.03 10.38 -0.67
C ASP A 20 10.34 10.43 -2.03
N LEU A 21 9.38 11.35 -2.20
CA LEU A 21 8.72 11.58 -3.48
C LEU A 21 9.41 12.70 -4.26
N THR A 22 9.86 12.39 -5.47
CA THR A 22 10.52 13.37 -6.36
C THR A 22 9.49 14.34 -6.94
N TYR A 23 9.64 15.63 -6.67
CA TYR A 23 8.83 16.66 -7.35
C TYR A 23 9.40 16.96 -8.73
N LEU A 24 8.53 17.03 -9.74
CA LEU A 24 8.85 17.34 -11.13
C LEU A 24 8.37 18.77 -11.47
N PRO A 25 9.24 19.80 -11.45
CA PRO A 25 8.83 21.19 -11.62
C PRO A 25 8.16 21.48 -12.98
N GLY A 26 8.60 20.78 -14.05
CA GLY A 26 8.05 20.96 -15.39
C GLY A 26 6.60 20.51 -15.53
N ALA A 27 6.23 19.42 -14.83
CA ALA A 27 4.88 18.88 -14.82
C ALA A 27 4.03 19.38 -13.64
N LYS A 28 4.66 20.00 -12.64
CA LYS A 28 4.05 20.42 -11.36
C LYS A 28 3.42 19.26 -10.58
N THR A 29 3.97 18.07 -10.71
CA THR A 29 3.49 16.83 -10.07
C THR A 29 4.62 16.15 -9.30
N PHE A 30 4.27 15.13 -8.50
CA PHE A 30 5.24 14.23 -7.89
C PHE A 30 5.32 12.94 -8.69
N GLU A 31 6.52 12.37 -8.77
CA GLU A 31 6.72 11.01 -9.26
C GLU A 31 6.18 10.02 -8.22
N ASN A 32 5.45 9.01 -8.69
CA ASN A 32 4.92 7.97 -7.81
C ASN A 32 6.08 7.07 -7.34
N TYR A 33 6.10 6.79 -6.06
CA TYR A 33 6.91 5.70 -5.53
C TYR A 33 6.19 4.38 -5.79
N SER A 34 6.92 3.39 -6.30
CA SER A 34 6.40 2.03 -6.50
C SER A 34 7.38 0.99 -5.98
N VAL A 35 6.86 -0.04 -5.33
CA VAL A 35 7.62 -1.21 -4.89
C VAL A 35 6.80 -2.49 -5.05
N LEU A 36 7.44 -3.55 -5.54
CA LEU A 36 6.83 -4.87 -5.57
C LEU A 36 6.87 -5.50 -4.19
N THR A 37 5.74 -6.03 -3.75
CA THR A 37 5.51 -6.60 -2.42
C THR A 37 4.90 -7.99 -2.53
N GLN A 38 5.09 -8.82 -1.51
CA GLN A 38 4.48 -10.14 -1.40
C GLN A 38 3.91 -10.33 0.00
N ILE A 39 2.80 -11.06 0.08
CA ILE A 39 2.17 -11.45 1.32
C ILE A 39 2.72 -12.80 1.75
N TYR A 40 3.04 -12.91 3.03
CA TYR A 40 3.44 -14.13 3.72
C TYR A 40 2.37 -14.45 4.75
N THR A 41 1.79 -15.64 4.66
CA THR A 41 0.77 -16.11 5.61
C THR A 41 0.96 -17.58 5.93
N ASN A 42 0.51 -17.98 7.12
CA ASN A 42 0.41 -19.38 7.53
C ASN A 42 -0.95 -20.02 7.18
N ASP A 43 -1.92 -19.23 6.70
CA ASP A 43 -3.22 -19.71 6.22
C ASP A 43 -3.53 -19.09 4.83
N PRO A 44 -3.08 -19.74 3.73
CA PRO A 44 -3.26 -19.25 2.37
C PRO A 44 -4.68 -19.49 1.83
N SER A 45 -5.63 -19.98 2.65
CA SER A 45 -7.03 -20.20 2.24
C SER A 45 -7.91 -18.96 2.36
N LYS A 46 -7.36 -17.87 2.92
CA LYS A 46 -8.10 -16.64 3.24
C LYS A 46 -7.68 -15.48 2.36
N GLY A 47 -8.65 -14.60 2.12
CA GLY A 47 -8.40 -13.29 1.54
C GLY A 47 -7.78 -12.31 2.54
N LEU A 48 -7.66 -11.06 2.11
CA LEU A 48 -7.19 -9.96 2.94
C LEU A 48 -8.19 -8.81 2.92
N ASP A 49 -8.31 -8.13 4.05
CA ASP A 49 -8.93 -6.82 4.14
C ASP A 49 -7.83 -5.77 4.34
N VAL A 50 -7.77 -4.81 3.42
CA VAL A 50 -6.71 -3.79 3.39
C VAL A 50 -7.33 -2.40 3.51
N ARG A 51 -6.80 -1.58 4.41
CA ARG A 51 -7.24 -0.19 4.59
C ARG A 51 -6.11 0.70 5.06
N LEU A 52 -6.36 2.01 4.97
CA LEU A 52 -5.56 3.02 5.64
C LEU A 52 -6.13 3.29 7.04
N VAL A 53 -5.27 3.66 8.00
CA VAL A 53 -5.71 4.06 9.34
C VAL A 53 -6.40 5.43 9.30
N ASP A 54 -5.83 6.35 8.52
CA ASP A 54 -6.32 7.70 8.28
C ASP A 54 -6.21 8.07 6.79
N THR A 55 -6.68 9.26 6.43
CA THR A 55 -6.48 9.80 5.08
C THR A 55 -5.11 10.46 5.00
N PRO A 56 -4.12 9.85 4.32
CA PRO A 56 -2.75 10.32 4.38
C PRO A 56 -2.57 11.63 3.61
N LYS A 57 -1.73 12.50 4.15
CA LYS A 57 -1.39 13.79 3.54
C LYS A 57 0.03 14.19 3.90
N LEU A 58 0.70 14.86 2.97
CA LEU A 58 1.94 15.57 3.24
C LEU A 58 1.59 16.96 3.78
N THR A 59 2.18 17.35 4.89
CA THR A 59 1.97 18.64 5.55
C THR A 59 3.28 19.42 5.55
N ASN A 60 3.23 20.70 5.16
CA ASN A 60 4.41 21.56 5.16
C ASN A 60 4.88 21.80 6.61
N ILE A 61 6.16 21.59 6.87
CA ILE A 61 6.75 21.67 8.21
C ILE A 61 6.65 23.10 8.79
N LEU A 62 6.75 24.12 7.94
CA LEU A 62 6.73 25.53 8.34
C LEU A 62 5.34 26.18 8.21
N GLN A 63 4.43 25.57 7.45
CA GLN A 63 3.08 26.05 7.21
C GLN A 63 2.05 24.91 7.28
N PRO A 64 1.61 24.48 8.48
CA PRO A 64 0.75 23.30 8.63
C PRO A 64 -0.60 23.34 7.90
N THR A 65 -1.05 24.53 7.48
CA THR A 65 -2.24 24.71 6.63
C THR A 65 -2.00 24.34 5.17
N SER A 66 -0.74 24.25 4.72
CA SER A 66 -0.38 23.80 3.38
C SER A 66 -0.20 22.28 3.38
N THR A 67 -1.17 21.59 2.77
CA THR A 67 -1.20 20.13 2.71
C THR A 67 -1.36 19.63 1.28
N ILE A 68 -0.75 18.48 0.98
CA ILE A 68 -0.85 17.78 -0.30
C ILE A 68 -1.43 16.38 -0.02
N PRO A 69 -2.59 16.02 -0.60
CA PRO A 69 -3.17 14.69 -0.44
C PRO A 69 -2.25 13.59 -0.99
N LEU A 70 -2.12 12.49 -0.24
CA LEU A 70 -1.44 11.28 -0.71
C LEU A 70 -2.47 10.29 -1.28
N THR A 71 -2.08 9.61 -2.35
CA THR A 71 -2.80 8.49 -2.93
C THR A 71 -2.00 7.21 -2.68
N VAL A 72 -2.67 6.16 -2.22
CA VAL A 72 -2.05 4.87 -1.95
C VAL A 72 -2.85 3.80 -2.68
N SER A 73 -2.19 2.95 -3.43
CA SER A 73 -2.81 1.77 -4.03
C SER A 73 -1.97 0.53 -3.78
N TRP A 74 -2.66 -0.61 -3.65
CA TRP A 74 -2.03 -1.90 -3.48
C TRP A 74 -2.78 -2.95 -4.30
N ALA A 75 -2.04 -3.82 -4.98
CA ALA A 75 -2.60 -4.84 -5.88
C ALA A 75 -3.63 -4.27 -6.89
N GLY A 76 -3.36 -3.06 -7.41
CA GLY A 76 -4.23 -2.37 -8.36
C GLY A 76 -5.49 -1.73 -7.77
N LYS A 77 -5.71 -1.80 -6.44
CA LYS A 77 -6.84 -1.14 -5.77
C LYS A 77 -6.39 0.10 -5.01
N THR A 78 -7.09 1.21 -5.22
CA THR A 78 -6.90 2.42 -4.41
C THR A 78 -7.40 2.18 -2.99
N LEU A 79 -6.56 2.47 -2.01
CA LEU A 79 -6.87 2.29 -0.60
C LEU A 79 -7.51 3.54 -0.01
N SER A 80 -8.34 3.32 1.00
CA SER A 80 -8.95 4.38 1.81
C SER A 80 -9.08 3.89 3.26
N THR A 81 -9.69 4.70 4.13
CA THR A 81 -10.04 4.27 5.49
C THR A 81 -11.10 3.15 5.50
N SER A 82 -11.84 2.98 4.41
CA SER A 82 -12.77 1.86 4.21
C SER A 82 -12.01 0.63 3.73
N ALA A 83 -12.24 -0.51 4.40
CA ALA A 83 -11.61 -1.78 4.06
C ALA A 83 -11.94 -2.23 2.63
N GLN A 84 -10.89 -2.56 1.89
CA GLN A 84 -10.95 -3.19 0.58
C GLN A 84 -10.68 -4.68 0.75
N LYS A 85 -11.65 -5.52 0.37
CA LYS A 85 -11.49 -6.97 0.37
C LYS A 85 -10.71 -7.41 -0.87
N ILE A 86 -9.71 -8.25 -0.68
CA ILE A 86 -8.89 -8.91 -1.69
C ILE A 86 -9.20 -10.40 -1.61
N ALA A 87 -9.75 -10.97 -2.68
CA ALA A 87 -10.06 -12.39 -2.69
C ALA A 87 -8.76 -13.21 -2.71
N VAL A 88 -8.79 -14.40 -2.11
CA VAL A 88 -7.62 -15.30 -2.11
C VAL A 88 -7.14 -15.63 -3.54
N GLY A 89 -8.07 -15.76 -4.48
CA GLY A 89 -7.77 -16.03 -5.89
C GLY A 89 -6.96 -14.92 -6.55
N ASP A 90 -7.13 -13.67 -6.09
CA ASP A 90 -6.38 -12.52 -6.61
C ASP A 90 -4.94 -12.47 -6.06
N LEU A 91 -4.68 -13.10 -4.92
CA LEU A 91 -3.36 -13.12 -4.27
C LEU A 91 -2.41 -14.10 -4.95
N GLY A 92 -2.93 -15.24 -5.41
CA GLY A 92 -2.14 -16.26 -6.12
C GLY A 92 -1.09 -16.91 -5.22
N PHE A 93 -1.50 -17.37 -4.04
CA PHE A 93 -0.64 -18.12 -3.13
C PHE A 93 -0.10 -19.40 -3.77
N GLY A 94 1.14 -19.77 -3.48
CA GLY A 94 1.76 -21.02 -3.95
C GLY A 94 2.35 -20.98 -5.35
N SER A 95 2.09 -19.92 -6.14
CA SER A 95 2.66 -19.77 -7.49
C SER A 95 4.20 -19.66 -7.51
N THR A 96 4.81 -19.28 -6.38
CA THR A 96 6.27 -19.18 -6.20
C THR A 96 6.91 -20.45 -5.64
N GLY A 97 6.16 -21.56 -5.55
CA GLY A 97 6.61 -22.82 -4.97
C GLY A 97 6.49 -22.88 -3.44
N THR A 98 6.15 -21.77 -2.78
CA THR A 98 5.89 -21.72 -1.33
C THR A 98 4.42 -21.43 -1.08
N ALA A 99 3.71 -22.38 -0.44
CA ALA A 99 2.24 -22.33 -0.28
C ALA A 99 1.73 -21.05 0.40
N GLY A 100 2.50 -20.47 1.33
CA GLY A 100 2.11 -19.27 2.09
C GLY A 100 2.50 -17.93 1.45
N VAL A 101 3.07 -17.92 0.24
CA VAL A 101 3.61 -16.70 -0.39
C VAL A 101 2.79 -16.32 -1.62
N SER A 102 2.32 -15.07 -1.68
CA SER A 102 1.55 -14.55 -2.81
C SER A 102 2.43 -14.26 -4.03
N ASN A 103 1.79 -14.04 -5.18
CA ASN A 103 2.44 -13.36 -6.30
C ASN A 103 2.81 -11.92 -5.92
N SER A 104 3.79 -11.34 -6.63
CA SER A 104 4.18 -9.95 -6.44
C SER A 104 3.02 -9.00 -6.75
N LYS A 105 2.71 -8.12 -5.80
CA LYS A 105 1.73 -7.04 -5.89
C LYS A 105 2.43 -5.71 -5.73
N GLU A 106 2.07 -4.76 -6.59
CA GLU A 106 2.63 -3.41 -6.53
C GLU A 106 1.97 -2.61 -5.39
N LEU A 107 2.80 -1.98 -4.56
CA LEU A 107 2.43 -0.91 -3.64
C LEU A 107 2.87 0.41 -4.27
N VAL A 108 1.91 1.31 -4.52
CA VAL A 108 2.19 2.63 -5.10
C VAL A 108 1.77 3.72 -4.12
N ILE A 109 2.65 4.69 -3.91
CA ILE A 109 2.40 5.90 -3.11
C ILE A 109 2.66 7.11 -4.00
N GLY A 110 1.63 7.94 -4.20
CA GLY A 110 1.71 9.18 -4.97
C GLY A 110 1.25 10.37 -4.15
N ALA A 111 1.62 11.57 -4.62
CA ALA A 111 1.11 12.83 -4.08
C ALA A 111 0.42 13.63 -5.18
N THR A 112 -0.82 14.03 -4.94
CA THR A 112 -1.61 14.73 -5.96
C THR A 112 -1.56 16.23 -5.73
N THR A 113 -1.07 16.97 -6.73
CA THR A 113 -1.19 18.42 -6.81
C THR A 113 -2.40 18.76 -7.66
N SER A 114 -3.23 19.73 -7.25
CA SER A 114 -4.44 20.14 -7.99
C SER A 114 -4.12 20.96 -9.27
N GLY A 115 -3.06 20.60 -10.00
CA GLY A 115 -2.55 21.32 -11.19
C GLY A 115 -1.79 22.61 -10.88
N THR A 116 -1.81 23.07 -9.63
CA THR A 116 -1.01 24.20 -9.14
C THR A 116 0.26 23.70 -8.47
N ALA A 117 1.36 24.43 -8.66
CA ALA A 117 2.58 24.15 -7.92
C ALA A 117 2.31 24.31 -6.41
N PRO A 118 2.70 23.33 -5.57
CA PRO A 118 2.61 23.48 -4.12
C PRO A 118 3.52 24.62 -3.64
N SER A 119 3.25 25.18 -2.46
CA SER A 119 4.14 26.19 -1.89
C SER A 119 5.53 25.57 -1.64
N ALA A 120 6.58 26.35 -1.88
CA ALA A 120 7.94 25.87 -1.66
C ALA A 120 8.15 25.50 -0.18
N GLY A 121 8.81 24.37 0.06
CA GLY A 121 9.09 23.91 1.41
C GLY A 121 9.28 22.40 1.49
N LYS A 122 9.50 21.94 2.72
CA LYS A 122 9.57 20.51 3.05
C LYS A 122 8.21 20.08 3.56
N TYR A 123 7.73 18.95 3.03
CA TYR A 123 6.48 18.35 3.46
C TYR A 123 6.75 16.96 4.01
N GLN A 124 6.02 16.58 5.06
CA GLN A 124 6.11 15.26 5.68
C GLN A 124 4.72 14.73 6.00
N GLY A 125 4.58 13.42 5.98
CA GLY A 125 3.34 12.72 6.28
C GLY A 125 3.62 11.25 6.57
N VAL A 126 2.65 10.58 7.17
CA VAL A 126 2.72 9.15 7.46
C VAL A 126 1.64 8.45 6.66
N VAL A 127 1.99 7.31 6.08
CA VAL A 127 1.03 6.38 5.47
C VAL A 127 0.97 5.15 6.37
N SER A 128 -0.16 4.95 7.05
CA SER A 128 -0.38 3.79 7.90
C SER A 128 -1.34 2.83 7.23
N ILE A 129 -0.83 1.68 6.80
CA ILE A 129 -1.59 0.61 6.14
C ILE A 129 -1.86 -0.48 7.17
N VAL A 130 -3.11 -0.94 7.23
CA VAL A 130 -3.52 -2.10 8.02
C VAL A 130 -3.98 -3.18 7.06
N MET A 131 -3.39 -4.37 7.20
CA MET A 131 -3.79 -5.58 6.50
C MET A 131 -4.20 -6.62 7.53
N THR A 132 -5.38 -7.19 7.35
CA THR A 132 -5.91 -8.25 8.21
C THR A 132 -6.40 -9.41 7.37
N GLN A 133 -6.34 -10.60 7.93
CA GLN A 133 -6.90 -11.78 7.27
C GLN A 133 -8.41 -11.64 7.21
N SER A 134 -8.99 -11.89 6.04
CA SER A 134 -10.44 -11.96 5.94
C SER A 134 -10.95 -13.17 6.72
N THR A 135 -12.04 -12.98 7.45
CA THR A 135 -12.76 -14.09 8.10
C THR A 135 -13.51 -14.96 7.10
N ASP A 136 -13.69 -14.47 5.87
CA ASP A 136 -14.31 -15.16 4.76
C ASP A 136 -13.39 -16.28 4.25
N THR A 137 -13.89 -17.52 4.28
CA THR A 137 -13.14 -18.67 3.77
C THR A 137 -13.47 -18.80 2.30
N ALA A 138 -12.47 -18.96 1.43
CA ALA A 138 -12.76 -19.34 0.06
C ALA A 138 -13.56 -20.65 0.06
N ALA A 139 -14.63 -20.71 -0.75
CA ALA A 139 -15.36 -21.96 -0.95
C ALA A 139 -14.38 -23.03 -1.46
N PRO A 140 -14.50 -24.29 -1.01
CA PRO A 140 -13.66 -25.36 -1.51
C PRO A 140 -13.84 -25.46 -3.03
N VAL A 141 -12.73 -25.45 -3.77
CA VAL A 141 -12.75 -25.75 -5.21
C VAL A 141 -13.18 -27.21 -5.35
N PRO A 142 -14.25 -27.52 -6.12
CA PRO A 142 -14.73 -28.88 -6.29
C PRO A 142 -13.73 -29.78 -7.01
#